data_AF-A0A9D5RMN1-F1
#
_entry.id   AF-A0A9D5RMN1-F1
#
_cell.length_a   1.000
_cell.length_b   1.000
_cell.length_c   1.000
_cell.angle_alpha   90.00
_cell.angle_beta   90.00
_cell.angle_gamma   90.00
#
_symmetry.space_group_name_H-M   'P 1'
#
loop_
_entity.id
_entity.type
_entity.pdbx_description
1 polymer ?
#
loop_
_entity_poly.entity_id
_entity_poly.type
_entity_poly.pdbx_seq_one_letter_code
_entity_poly.pdbx_strand_id
1 'polypeptide(L)'
;DIIKGEQYREHYANVGVANFLVKELERCGFDTMRTGWDDDNAYDDADTPLSDRQRAIAKANCDYSISIHFNAFGDGKTFNSANGVGIYIHDKHPGQSEKLAKIVLDKLTEGAKQTNRGVSKASLAMCNCNNMDVKAAILCELAFMTNLREAAELMTNEAFWKECAQEICQGVCEYTGIKYIPKDYIPDKAITPESDPRDIKWAQEKLNAVLPDWYPGLKVDGDYGSKTRIAILIYWDQLGWGKHMKDDGTRIGKSTREALAEGRKA
;
A
#
# COMPACT_ATOMS: atom_id res chain seq x y z
N ASP A 1 -0.64 -8.17 -16.68
CA ASP A 1 -0.83 -8.09 -18.15
C ASP A 1 0.44 -7.68 -18.90
N ILE A 2 1.44 -8.57 -18.98
CA ILE A 2 2.64 -8.32 -19.81
C ILE A 2 2.54 -9.17 -21.07
N ILE A 3 2.42 -8.51 -22.22
CA ILE A 3 2.36 -9.20 -23.51
C ILE A 3 3.79 -9.36 -24.04
N LYS A 4 4.15 -10.60 -24.37
CA LYS A 4 5.48 -10.91 -24.92
C LYS A 4 5.68 -10.15 -26.24
N GLY A 5 6.76 -9.36 -26.29
CA GLY A 5 7.14 -8.56 -27.47
C GLY A 5 6.77 -7.09 -27.38
N GLU A 6 6.02 -6.68 -26.34
CA GLU A 6 5.73 -5.28 -26.08
C GLU A 6 6.73 -4.64 -25.11
N GLN A 7 6.90 -3.33 -25.24
CA GLN A 7 7.70 -2.54 -24.30
C GLN A 7 6.89 -2.27 -23.04
N TYR A 8 7.49 -2.57 -21.88
CA TYR A 8 6.96 -2.14 -20.60
C TYR A 8 7.58 -0.79 -20.21
N ARG A 9 6.74 0.23 -20.00
CA ARG A 9 7.19 1.61 -19.71
C ARG A 9 7.25 1.85 -18.21
N GLU A 10 8.21 2.65 -17.77
CA GLU A 10 8.32 3.12 -16.37
C GLU A 10 7.01 3.72 -15.87
N HIS A 11 6.39 4.55 -16.71
CA HIS A 11 5.13 5.22 -16.42
C HIS A 11 4.02 4.27 -15.92
N TYR A 12 3.93 3.05 -16.46
CA TYR A 12 2.91 2.08 -16.06
C TYR A 12 3.09 1.63 -14.60
N ALA A 13 4.34 1.37 -14.20
CA ALA A 13 4.64 1.02 -12.82
C ALA A 13 4.51 2.23 -11.89
N ASN A 14 4.93 3.42 -12.33
CA ASN A 14 4.83 4.66 -11.56
C ASN A 14 3.36 4.96 -11.21
N VAL A 15 2.46 4.97 -12.20
CA VAL A 15 1.03 5.18 -12.00
C VAL A 15 0.42 4.06 -11.16
N GLY A 16 0.82 2.80 -11.39
CA GLY A 16 0.34 1.66 -10.60
C GLY A 16 0.60 1.83 -9.10
N VAL A 17 1.84 2.13 -8.71
CA VAL A 17 2.20 2.39 -7.31
C VAL A 17 1.49 3.64 -6.78
N ALA A 18 1.48 4.74 -7.55
CA ALA A 18 0.86 6.00 -7.12
C ALA A 18 -0.65 5.85 -6.86
N ASN A 19 -1.36 5.09 -7.69
CA ASN A 19 -2.78 4.80 -7.50
C ASN A 19 -3.05 3.97 -6.24
N PHE A 20 -2.16 3.03 -5.87
CA PHE A 20 -2.26 2.36 -4.58
C PHE A 20 -1.93 3.31 -3.43
N LEU A 21 -0.89 4.14 -3.56
CA LEU A 21 -0.49 5.08 -2.52
C LEU A 21 -1.60 6.07 -2.19
N VAL A 22 -2.33 6.59 -3.19
CA VAL A 22 -3.48 7.47 -2.96
C VAL A 22 -4.53 6.78 -2.09
N LYS A 23 -4.89 5.53 -2.38
CA LYS A 23 -5.86 4.76 -1.59
C LYS A 23 -5.39 4.53 -0.15
N GLU A 24 -4.10 4.30 0.04
CA GLU A 24 -3.49 4.14 1.36
C GLU A 24 -3.53 5.45 2.17
N LEU A 25 -3.19 6.58 1.53
CA LEU A 25 -3.18 7.92 2.14
C LEU A 25 -4.59 8.39 2.49
N GLU A 26 -5.55 8.30 1.56
CA GLU A 26 -6.95 8.67 1.80
C GLU A 26 -7.55 7.86 2.95
N ARG A 27 -7.24 6.56 3.04
CA ARG A 27 -7.67 5.71 4.16
C ARG A 27 -7.11 6.18 5.51
N CYS A 28 -5.92 6.77 5.53
CA CYS A 28 -5.31 7.33 6.73
C CYS A 28 -5.76 8.76 7.04
N GLY A 29 -6.65 9.34 6.22
CA GLY A 29 -7.22 10.67 6.44
C GLY A 29 -6.46 11.82 5.79
N PHE A 30 -5.60 11.54 4.80
CA PHE A 30 -4.95 12.57 3.99
C PHE A 30 -5.83 12.98 2.81
N ASP A 31 -5.89 14.27 2.52
CA ASP A 31 -6.34 14.75 1.22
C ASP A 31 -5.23 14.53 0.18
N THR A 32 -5.60 14.09 -1.02
CA THR A 32 -4.64 13.82 -2.10
C THR A 32 -4.98 14.56 -3.38
N MET A 33 -3.95 14.89 -4.16
CA MET A 33 -4.07 15.31 -5.55
C MET A 33 -3.00 14.59 -6.38
N ARG A 34 -3.27 14.38 -7.67
CA ARG A 34 -2.42 13.60 -8.57
C ARG A 34 -1.93 14.48 -9.71
N THR A 35 -0.70 14.24 -10.20
CA THR A 35 -0.16 14.96 -11.35
C THR A 35 0.81 14.08 -12.13
N GLY A 36 0.86 14.28 -13.46
CA GLY A 36 1.63 13.43 -14.36
C GLY A 36 0.86 12.25 -14.95
N TRP A 37 -0.39 12.06 -14.51
CA TRP A 37 -1.39 11.16 -15.06
C TRP A 37 -2.79 11.68 -14.69
N ASP A 38 -3.84 11.31 -15.41
CA ASP A 38 -5.20 11.84 -15.18
C ASP A 38 -6.26 10.80 -14.78
N ASP A 39 -5.98 9.49 -14.89
CA ASP A 39 -6.93 8.43 -14.52
C ASP A 39 -6.29 7.11 -14.01
N ASP A 40 -6.97 5.97 -14.18
CA ASP A 40 -6.46 4.65 -13.80
C ASP A 40 -5.80 3.89 -14.98
N ASN A 41 -5.82 4.47 -16.19
CA ASN A 41 -5.30 3.89 -17.43
C ASN A 41 -3.93 4.49 -17.81
N ALA A 42 -2.86 3.90 -17.30
CA ALA A 42 -1.51 4.39 -17.59
C ALA A 42 -1.06 4.31 -19.07
N TYR A 43 -1.86 3.72 -19.97
CA TYR A 43 -1.46 3.44 -21.35
C TYR A 43 -1.75 4.58 -22.34
N ASP A 44 -2.58 5.57 -21.97
CA ASP A 44 -2.98 6.71 -22.82
C ASP A 44 -2.69 8.09 -22.20
N ASP A 45 -1.98 8.15 -21.09
CA ASP A 45 -1.53 9.40 -20.48
C ASP A 45 -0.61 10.20 -21.40
N ALA A 46 -0.94 11.48 -21.58
CA ALA A 46 -0.07 12.45 -22.24
C ALA A 46 1.08 12.88 -21.32
N ASP A 47 2.26 13.14 -21.88
CA ASP A 47 3.37 13.66 -21.08
C ASP A 47 3.05 15.06 -20.54
N THR A 48 2.99 15.16 -19.21
CA THR A 48 2.76 16.43 -18.52
C THR A 48 4.10 17.08 -18.17
N PRO A 49 4.41 18.29 -18.67
CA PRO A 49 5.67 18.97 -18.38
C PRO A 49 5.93 19.16 -16.89
N LEU A 50 7.19 19.02 -16.45
CA LEU A 50 7.57 19.17 -15.04
C LEU A 50 7.12 20.51 -14.44
N SER A 51 7.23 21.60 -15.18
CA SER A 51 6.79 22.92 -14.74
C SER A 51 5.27 22.99 -14.53
N ASP A 52 4.49 22.21 -15.29
CA ASP A 52 3.03 22.16 -15.18
C ASP A 52 2.63 21.35 -13.94
N ARG A 53 3.33 20.22 -13.69
CA ARG A 53 3.19 19.45 -12.44
C ARG A 53 3.48 20.31 -11.22
N GLN A 54 4.59 21.06 -11.23
CA GLN A 54 4.95 21.97 -10.14
C GLN A 54 3.88 23.04 -9.88
N ARG A 55 3.35 23.67 -10.95
CA ARG A 55 2.28 24.68 -10.82
C ARG A 55 0.98 24.08 -10.29
N ALA A 56 0.63 22.85 -10.69
CA ALA A 56 -0.55 22.17 -10.19
C ALA A 56 -0.44 21.90 -8.68
N ILE A 57 0.71 21.40 -8.22
CA ILE A 57 0.97 21.15 -6.79
C ILE A 57 0.88 22.42 -5.97
N ALA A 58 1.54 23.50 -6.40
CA ALA A 58 1.50 24.79 -5.72
C ALA A 58 0.06 25.34 -5.66
N LYS A 59 -0.68 25.27 -6.78
CA LYS A 59 -2.08 25.74 -6.84
C LYS A 59 -3.03 24.94 -5.95
N ALA A 60 -2.74 23.66 -5.74
CA ALA A 60 -3.52 22.79 -4.85
C ALA A 60 -3.20 23.01 -3.36
N ASN A 61 -2.21 23.86 -3.03
CA ASN A 61 -1.74 24.12 -1.67
C ASN A 61 -1.33 22.83 -0.93
N CYS A 62 -0.64 21.93 -1.62
CA CYS A 62 -0.15 20.69 -1.01
C CYS A 62 0.87 20.95 0.11
N ASP A 63 0.82 20.17 1.18
CA ASP A 63 1.86 20.21 2.21
C ASP A 63 3.14 19.49 1.77
N TYR A 64 2.98 18.38 1.04
CA TYR A 64 4.06 17.47 0.68
C TYR A 64 3.92 16.97 -0.76
N SER A 65 5.05 16.68 -1.41
CA SER A 65 5.08 16.05 -2.74
C SER A 65 5.86 14.73 -2.68
N ILE A 66 5.29 13.66 -3.24
CA ILE A 66 5.89 12.33 -3.31
C ILE A 66 5.85 11.87 -4.77
N SER A 67 7.00 11.89 -5.44
CA SER A 67 7.14 11.44 -6.82
C SER A 67 7.55 9.97 -6.84
N ILE A 68 6.89 9.14 -7.64
CA ILE A 68 7.15 7.70 -7.73
C ILE A 68 7.84 7.37 -9.05
N HIS A 69 8.98 6.68 -8.97
CA HIS A 69 9.84 6.35 -10.10
C HIS A 69 10.44 4.95 -9.98
N PHE A 70 10.94 4.44 -11.11
CA PHE A 70 11.87 3.31 -11.16
C PHE A 70 13.15 3.77 -11.84
N ASN A 71 14.29 3.42 -11.24
CA ASN A 71 15.59 3.96 -11.60
C ASN A 71 16.12 3.30 -12.88
N ALA A 72 17.12 3.93 -13.49
CA ALA A 72 17.88 3.38 -14.59
C ALA A 72 19.36 3.74 -14.46
N PHE A 73 20.22 2.87 -14.99
CA PHE A 73 21.64 3.15 -15.13
C PHE A 73 22.14 2.68 -16.51
N GLY A 74 23.07 3.43 -17.10
CA GLY A 74 23.66 3.12 -18.40
C GLY A 74 22.83 3.61 -19.58
N ASP A 75 22.97 2.96 -20.74
CA ASP A 75 22.35 3.37 -22.01
C ASP A 75 21.04 2.65 -22.34
N GLY A 76 20.57 1.78 -21.43
CA GLY A 76 19.33 1.01 -21.59
C GLY A 76 19.37 -0.08 -22.66
N LYS A 77 20.51 -0.35 -23.31
CA LYS A 77 20.60 -1.40 -24.36
C LYS A 77 20.76 -2.80 -23.80
N THR A 78 21.36 -2.92 -22.61
CA THR A 78 21.56 -4.19 -21.91
C THR A 78 21.27 -4.04 -20.43
N PHE A 79 20.70 -5.07 -19.82
CA PHE A 79 20.58 -5.14 -18.36
C PHE A 79 21.97 -5.09 -17.70
N ASN A 80 22.04 -4.45 -16.53
CA ASN A 80 23.25 -4.31 -15.73
C ASN A 80 22.96 -4.62 -14.24
N SER A 81 24.00 -4.54 -13.41
CA SER A 81 23.95 -4.94 -12.01
C SER A 81 23.54 -3.85 -11.02
N ALA A 82 23.36 -2.59 -11.47
CA ALA A 82 22.82 -1.54 -10.61
C ALA A 82 21.43 -1.97 -10.11
N ASN A 83 21.17 -1.82 -8.81
CA ASN A 83 19.95 -2.28 -8.18
C ASN A 83 19.68 -1.51 -6.88
N GLY A 84 18.48 -1.69 -6.34
CA GLY A 84 18.07 -1.22 -5.04
C GLY A 84 17.12 -0.04 -5.05
N VAL A 85 16.67 0.30 -3.84
CA VAL A 85 15.75 1.40 -3.56
C VAL A 85 16.54 2.61 -3.06
N GLY A 86 16.14 3.81 -3.46
CA GLY A 86 16.72 5.06 -2.98
C GLY A 86 15.73 6.22 -3.08
N ILE A 87 16.01 7.30 -2.37
CA ILE A 87 15.15 8.50 -2.41
C ILE A 87 16.00 9.72 -2.73
N TYR A 88 15.54 10.51 -3.68
CA TYR A 88 16.11 11.82 -3.97
C TYR A 88 15.39 12.93 -3.22
N ILE A 89 16.18 13.92 -2.80
CA ILE A 89 15.73 15.22 -2.31
C ILE A 89 16.52 16.32 -3.02
N HIS A 90 16.03 17.56 -2.97
CA HIS A 90 16.72 18.66 -3.62
C HIS A 90 18.00 19.04 -2.87
N ASP A 91 19.07 19.33 -3.60
CA ASP A 91 20.36 19.74 -3.02
C ASP A 91 20.33 21.13 -2.33
N LYS A 92 19.64 22.11 -2.94
CA LYS A 92 19.54 23.51 -2.49
C LYS A 92 18.20 23.89 -1.85
N HIS A 93 17.10 23.31 -2.33
CA HIS A 93 15.74 23.64 -1.86
C HIS A 93 15.00 22.42 -1.26
N PRO A 94 15.60 21.71 -0.28
CA PRO A 94 15.00 20.49 0.26
C PRO A 94 13.84 20.73 1.22
N GLY A 95 13.62 21.93 1.76
CA GLY A 95 12.66 22.11 2.85
C GLY A 95 12.93 21.11 4.00
N GLN A 96 11.89 20.37 4.42
CA GLN A 96 11.96 19.32 5.44
C GLN A 96 12.19 17.90 4.87
N SER A 97 12.53 17.78 3.58
CA SER A 97 12.55 16.50 2.85
C SER A 97 13.54 15.49 3.39
N GLU A 98 14.66 15.91 3.99
CA GLU A 98 15.65 14.95 4.49
C GLU A 98 15.09 14.06 5.61
N LYS A 99 14.22 14.61 6.48
CA LYS A 99 13.57 13.83 7.54
C LYS A 99 12.50 12.90 6.96
N LEU A 100 11.65 13.41 6.05
CA LEU A 100 10.63 12.60 5.37
C LEU A 100 11.26 11.45 4.59
N ALA A 101 12.30 11.73 3.80
CA ALA A 101 12.99 10.74 2.98
C ALA A 101 13.62 9.62 3.82
N LYS A 102 14.26 9.93 4.95
CA LYS A 102 14.85 8.90 5.81
C LYS A 102 13.78 7.97 6.38
N ILE A 103 12.71 8.53 6.93
CA ILE A 103 11.61 7.74 7.51
C ILE A 103 10.94 6.85 6.44
N VAL A 104 10.63 7.41 5.27
CA VAL A 104 10.03 6.64 4.17
C VAL A 104 10.97 5.55 3.66
N LEU A 105 12.27 5.85 3.52
CA LEU A 105 13.26 4.86 3.08
C LEU A 105 13.44 3.73 4.09
N ASP A 106 13.43 4.04 5.38
CA ASP A 106 13.51 3.02 6.43
C ASP A 106 12.36 2.02 6.28
N LYS A 107 11.12 2.50 6.07
CA LYS A 107 9.94 1.65 5.80
C LYS A 107 10.07 0.83 4.53
N LEU A 108 10.49 1.45 3.42
CA LEU A 108 10.70 0.74 2.15
C LEU A 108 11.73 -0.39 2.25
N THR A 109 12.67 -0.31 3.19
CA THR A 109 13.70 -1.35 3.38
C THR A 109 13.27 -2.49 4.30
N GLU A 110 12.08 -2.41 4.91
CA GLU A 110 11.50 -3.48 5.72
C GLU A 110 10.78 -4.54 4.85
N GLY A 111 10.39 -4.22 3.61
CA GLY A 111 9.69 -5.11 2.69
C GLY A 111 10.61 -5.97 1.81
N ALA A 112 10.42 -5.86 0.48
CA ALA A 112 11.13 -6.66 -0.49
C ALA A 112 12.65 -6.50 -0.34
N LYS A 113 13.36 -7.63 -0.48
CA LYS A 113 14.82 -7.63 -0.38
C LYS A 113 15.44 -6.82 -1.53
N GLN A 114 15.93 -5.64 -1.17
CA GLN A 114 16.59 -4.69 -2.05
C GLN A 114 17.84 -4.10 -1.40
N THR A 115 18.76 -3.60 -2.22
CA THR A 115 19.88 -2.80 -1.72
C THR A 115 19.37 -1.43 -1.29
N ASN A 116 19.63 -1.04 -0.04
CA ASN A 116 19.35 0.33 0.41
C ASN A 116 20.42 1.28 -0.15
N ARG A 117 20.03 2.19 -1.05
CA ARG A 117 20.93 3.18 -1.68
C ARG A 117 20.99 4.51 -0.93
N GLY A 118 20.24 4.66 0.16
CA GLY A 118 20.21 5.87 0.96
C GLY A 118 19.42 7.01 0.31
N VAL A 119 19.51 8.17 0.98
CA VAL A 119 18.95 9.43 0.49
C VAL A 119 20.04 10.19 -0.28
N SER A 120 19.75 10.53 -1.53
CA SER A 120 20.66 11.28 -2.43
C SER A 120 20.16 12.70 -2.67
N LYS A 121 21.10 13.64 -2.87
CA LYS A 121 20.79 15.05 -3.15
C LYS A 121 21.03 15.36 -4.63
N ALA A 122 20.04 15.93 -5.31
CA ALA A 122 20.16 16.34 -6.71
C ALA A 122 19.20 17.50 -7.03
N SER A 123 19.52 18.36 -8.00
CA SER A 123 18.65 19.46 -8.45
C SER A 123 17.47 18.97 -9.32
N LEU A 124 16.68 18.00 -8.83
CA LEU A 124 15.52 17.46 -9.55
C LEU A 124 14.30 18.37 -9.36
N ALA A 125 13.56 18.64 -10.46
CA ALA A 125 12.41 19.53 -10.44
C ALA A 125 11.34 19.10 -9.43
N MET A 126 10.99 17.81 -9.41
CA MET A 126 9.98 17.25 -8.49
C MET A 126 10.47 17.10 -7.04
N CYS A 127 11.70 17.51 -6.73
CA CYS A 127 12.20 17.64 -5.36
C CYS A 127 12.28 19.11 -4.91
N ASN A 128 12.10 20.08 -5.80
CA ASN A 128 12.28 21.50 -5.48
C ASN A 128 11.08 22.03 -4.71
N CYS A 129 11.22 22.15 -3.38
CA CYS A 129 10.14 22.62 -2.51
C CYS A 129 9.70 24.04 -2.84
N ASN A 130 10.62 24.92 -3.25
CA ASN A 130 10.30 26.32 -3.57
C ASN A 130 9.42 26.45 -4.82
N ASN A 131 9.68 25.65 -5.86
CA ASN A 131 8.90 25.71 -7.10
C ASN A 131 7.50 25.11 -6.95
N MET A 132 7.31 24.22 -5.96
CA MET A 132 6.03 23.55 -5.69
C MET A 132 5.28 24.15 -4.50
N ASP A 133 5.89 25.09 -3.78
CA ASP A 133 5.37 25.68 -2.54
C ASP A 133 4.95 24.63 -1.48
N VAL A 134 5.80 23.61 -1.28
CA VAL A 134 5.56 22.51 -0.33
C VAL A 134 6.58 22.53 0.82
N LYS A 135 6.22 21.93 1.96
CA LYS A 135 7.11 21.79 3.13
C LYS A 135 8.20 20.74 2.91
N ALA A 136 7.89 19.68 2.17
CA ALA A 136 8.84 18.63 1.79
C ALA A 136 8.45 17.98 0.45
N ALA A 137 9.46 17.54 -0.31
CA ALA A 137 9.33 16.86 -1.58
C ALA A 137 10.37 15.74 -1.73
N ILE A 138 9.91 14.52 -1.94
CA ILE A 138 10.75 13.34 -2.15
C ILE A 138 10.46 12.71 -3.51
N LEU A 139 11.49 12.12 -4.13
CA LEU A 139 11.35 11.27 -5.32
C LEU A 139 11.87 9.88 -5.00
N CYS A 140 10.96 8.91 -4.96
CA CYS A 140 11.26 7.52 -4.62
C CYS A 140 11.63 6.75 -5.88
N GLU A 141 12.87 6.25 -5.93
CA GLU A 141 13.36 5.33 -6.94
C GLU A 141 13.22 3.90 -6.41
N LEU A 142 12.13 3.23 -6.78
CA LEU A 142 11.70 2.01 -6.10
C LEU A 142 12.50 0.78 -6.48
N ALA A 143 12.95 0.65 -7.73
CA ALA A 143 13.86 -0.40 -8.20
C ALA A 143 14.48 0.00 -9.55
N PHE A 144 15.47 -0.73 -10.08
CA PHE A 144 16.12 -0.43 -11.37
C PHE A 144 15.45 -1.17 -12.54
N MET A 145 14.84 -0.43 -13.47
CA MET A 145 14.31 -0.98 -14.72
C MET A 145 15.40 -1.56 -15.64
N THR A 146 16.66 -1.14 -15.44
CA THR A 146 17.84 -1.65 -16.16
C THR A 146 18.50 -2.84 -15.46
N ASN A 147 17.88 -3.40 -14.43
CA ASN A 147 18.31 -4.65 -13.78
C ASN A 147 17.32 -5.76 -14.12
N LEU A 148 17.80 -6.90 -14.64
CA LEU A 148 16.91 -7.97 -15.12
C LEU A 148 15.98 -8.51 -14.02
N ARG A 149 16.52 -8.74 -12.81
CA ARG A 149 15.72 -9.24 -11.69
C ARG A 149 14.70 -8.19 -11.28
N GLU A 150 15.13 -6.95 -11.02
CA GLU A 150 14.21 -5.93 -10.52
C GLU A 150 13.15 -5.55 -11.57
N ALA A 151 13.50 -5.51 -12.86
CA ALA A 151 12.53 -5.32 -13.93
C ALA A 151 11.48 -6.45 -13.99
N ALA A 152 11.91 -7.72 -13.90
CA ALA A 152 11.03 -8.88 -14.06
C ALA A 152 10.25 -9.27 -12.79
N GLU A 153 10.80 -9.01 -11.60
CA GLU A 153 10.23 -9.49 -10.33
C GLU A 153 9.63 -8.37 -9.47
N LEU A 154 10.07 -7.11 -9.65
CA LEU A 154 9.64 -5.97 -8.84
C LEU A 154 8.82 -4.97 -9.66
N MET A 155 9.44 -4.35 -10.68
CA MET A 155 8.81 -3.30 -11.49
C MET A 155 7.52 -3.75 -12.15
N THR A 156 7.40 -5.01 -12.55
CA THR A 156 6.22 -5.55 -13.22
C THR A 156 5.27 -6.31 -12.30
N ASN A 157 5.52 -6.26 -10.99
CA ASN A 157 4.79 -7.01 -9.98
C ASN A 157 3.87 -6.11 -9.17
N GLU A 158 2.57 -6.24 -9.39
CA GLU A 158 1.55 -5.46 -8.68
C GLU A 158 1.58 -5.65 -7.15
N ALA A 159 1.99 -6.83 -6.66
CA ALA A 159 2.13 -7.05 -5.22
C ALA A 159 3.24 -6.18 -4.62
N PHE A 160 4.37 -6.05 -5.34
CA PHE A 160 5.44 -5.12 -4.97
C PHE A 160 4.96 -3.66 -5.02
N TRP A 161 4.11 -3.30 -5.98
CA TRP A 161 3.56 -1.94 -6.01
C TRP A 161 2.70 -1.60 -4.81
N LYS A 162 1.84 -2.55 -4.38
CA LYS A 162 1.02 -2.41 -3.17
C LYS A 162 1.87 -2.31 -1.92
N GLU A 163 2.93 -3.12 -1.84
CA GLU A 163 3.89 -3.10 -0.74
C GLU A 163 4.59 -1.73 -0.63
N CYS A 164 5.19 -1.23 -1.71
CA CYS A 164 5.82 0.10 -1.72
C CYS A 164 4.83 1.21 -1.34
N ALA A 165 3.61 1.17 -1.89
CA ALA A 165 2.57 2.16 -1.56
C ALA A 165 2.22 2.16 -0.06
N GLN A 166 2.08 0.97 0.54
CA GLN A 166 1.84 0.81 1.96
C GLN A 166 3.00 1.37 2.80
N GLU A 167 4.24 1.02 2.46
CA GLU A 167 5.44 1.45 3.18
C GLU A 167 5.66 2.96 3.11
N ILE A 168 5.44 3.55 1.94
CA ILE A 168 5.47 5.00 1.76
C ILE A 168 4.40 5.66 2.63
N CYS A 169 3.16 5.16 2.61
CA CYS A 169 2.09 5.70 3.45
C CYS A 169 2.42 5.59 4.96
N GLN A 170 2.97 4.47 5.40
CA GLN A 170 3.45 4.29 6.78
C GLN A 170 4.51 5.34 7.16
N GLY A 171 5.49 5.57 6.27
CA GLY A 171 6.53 6.57 6.49
C GLY A 171 5.99 8.00 6.54
N VAL A 172 5.00 8.32 5.70
CA VAL A 172 4.31 9.63 5.70
C VAL A 172 3.48 9.81 6.98
N CYS A 173 2.75 8.78 7.40
CA CYS A 173 2.01 8.76 8.68
C CYS A 173 2.96 9.02 9.86
N GLU A 174 4.07 8.29 9.93
CA GLU A 174 5.08 8.47 10.98
C GLU A 174 5.69 9.88 10.96
N TYR A 175 6.01 10.40 9.78
CA TYR A 175 6.57 11.74 9.62
C TYR A 175 5.61 12.85 10.09
N THR A 176 4.33 12.73 9.75
CA THR A 176 3.28 13.73 10.04
C THR A 176 2.65 13.57 11.42
N GLY A 177 2.84 12.42 12.08
CA GLY A 177 2.17 12.08 13.34
C GLY A 177 0.72 11.63 13.15
N ILE A 178 0.25 11.47 11.90
CA ILE A 178 -1.05 10.87 11.61
C ILE A 178 -0.98 9.36 11.85
N LYS A 179 -2.00 8.81 12.50
CA LYS A 179 -2.04 7.37 12.78
C LYS A 179 -2.25 6.60 11.47
N TYR A 180 -1.31 5.71 11.13
CA TYR A 180 -1.49 4.78 10.02
C TYR A 180 -2.68 3.84 10.30
N ILE A 181 -3.59 3.76 9.33
CA ILE A 181 -4.75 2.86 9.35
C ILE A 181 -4.44 1.72 8.38
N PRO A 182 -4.14 0.50 8.86
CA PRO A 182 -3.89 -0.63 7.97
C PRO A 182 -5.14 -0.93 7.15
N LYS A 183 -4.95 -1.38 5.90
CA LYS A 183 -6.04 -1.92 5.08
C LYS A 183 -6.75 -2.99 5.89
N ASP A 184 -8.08 -2.97 5.95
CA ASP A 184 -8.85 -3.99 6.64
C ASP A 184 -8.38 -5.36 6.16
N TYR A 185 -7.60 -6.03 7.01
CA TYR A 185 -7.16 -7.37 6.75
C TYR A 185 -8.41 -8.21 6.78
N ILE A 186 -8.83 -8.77 5.66
CA ILE A 186 -9.85 -9.80 5.61
C ILE A 186 -9.14 -11.02 5.09
N PRO A 187 -9.06 -12.13 5.86
CA PRO A 187 -8.48 -13.38 5.39
C PRO A 187 -9.06 -13.72 4.02
N ASP A 188 -8.23 -14.05 3.03
CA ASP A 188 -8.64 -14.32 1.65
C ASP A 188 -9.24 -15.73 1.50
N LYS A 189 -8.69 -16.69 2.24
CA LYS A 189 -9.14 -18.08 2.35
C LYS A 189 -10.20 -18.27 3.43
N ALA A 190 -10.89 -19.41 3.38
CA ALA A 190 -11.80 -19.78 4.46
C ALA A 190 -11.00 -20.06 5.73
N ILE A 191 -11.50 -19.60 6.87
CA ILE A 191 -10.84 -19.79 8.16
C ILE A 191 -11.36 -21.09 8.77
N THR A 192 -10.45 -21.99 9.10
CA THR A 192 -10.67 -23.31 9.72
C THR A 192 -9.78 -23.43 10.97
N PRO A 193 -9.91 -24.52 11.76
CA PRO A 193 -9.04 -24.70 12.92
C PRO A 193 -7.55 -24.79 12.63
N GLU A 194 -7.19 -25.12 11.40
CA GLU A 194 -5.81 -25.24 10.92
C GLU A 194 -5.29 -23.98 10.21
N SER A 195 -6.08 -22.90 10.19
CA SER A 195 -5.69 -21.63 9.56
C SER A 195 -4.60 -20.91 10.36
N ASP A 196 -3.97 -19.93 9.72
CA ASP A 196 -2.94 -19.11 10.37
C ASP A 196 -3.52 -18.43 11.63
N PRO A 197 -2.77 -18.36 12.75
CA PRO A 197 -3.23 -17.66 13.95
C PRO A 197 -3.69 -16.22 13.71
N ARG A 198 -3.15 -15.52 12.70
CA ARG A 198 -3.59 -14.18 12.30
C ARG A 198 -5.03 -14.16 11.79
N ASP A 199 -5.44 -15.15 10.99
CA ASP A 199 -6.80 -15.26 10.45
C ASP A 199 -7.79 -15.56 11.57
N ILE A 200 -7.41 -16.45 12.48
CA ILE A 200 -8.24 -16.84 13.62
C ILE A 200 -8.41 -15.64 14.56
N LYS A 201 -7.34 -14.89 14.85
CA LYS A 201 -7.44 -13.65 15.64
C LYS A 201 -8.36 -12.63 15.00
N TRP A 202 -8.25 -12.43 13.68
CA TRP A 202 -9.15 -11.55 12.95
C TRP A 202 -10.62 -11.97 13.12
N ALA A 203 -10.92 -13.27 13.00
CA ALA A 203 -12.28 -13.76 13.20
C ALA A 203 -12.76 -13.52 14.63
N GLN A 204 -11.92 -13.82 15.64
CA GLN A 204 -12.23 -13.60 17.05
C GLN A 204 -12.53 -12.12 17.35
N GLU A 205 -11.73 -11.19 16.81
CA GLU A 205 -11.92 -9.74 16.95
C GLU A 205 -13.24 -9.29 16.32
N LYS A 206 -13.52 -9.69 15.07
CA LYS A 206 -14.75 -9.30 14.38
C LYS A 206 -15.99 -9.90 15.02
N LEU A 207 -15.93 -11.14 15.48
CA LEU A 207 -17.02 -11.78 16.24
C LEU A 207 -17.32 -11.02 17.52
N ASN A 208 -16.31 -10.65 18.30
CA ASN A 208 -16.51 -9.87 19.52
C ASN A 208 -17.26 -8.55 19.30
N ALA A 209 -17.18 -7.97 18.09
CA ALA A 209 -17.91 -6.74 17.76
C ALA A 209 -19.39 -6.97 17.42
N VAL A 210 -19.77 -8.19 17.00
CA VAL A 210 -21.11 -8.51 16.48
C VAL A 210 -21.91 -9.47 17.36
N LEU A 211 -21.24 -10.23 18.22
CA LEU A 211 -21.86 -11.18 19.14
C LEU A 211 -22.79 -10.46 20.15
N PRO A 212 -23.83 -11.15 20.62
CA PRO A 212 -24.77 -10.58 21.58
C PRO A 212 -24.15 -10.48 22.97
N ASP A 213 -24.57 -9.48 23.75
CA ASP A 213 -24.00 -9.15 25.07
C ASP A 213 -24.06 -10.30 26.10
N TRP A 214 -24.98 -11.25 25.94
CA TRP A 214 -25.08 -12.43 26.82
C TRP A 214 -23.99 -13.47 26.56
N TYR A 215 -23.34 -13.45 25.39
CA TYR A 215 -22.28 -14.37 25.07
C TYR A 215 -20.94 -13.80 25.56
N PRO A 216 -20.13 -14.56 26.31
CA PRO A 216 -18.86 -14.07 26.81
C PRO A 216 -17.91 -13.77 25.64
N GLY A 217 -17.26 -12.61 25.69
CA GLY A 217 -16.26 -12.21 24.70
C GLY A 217 -15.19 -13.29 24.51
N LEU A 218 -14.88 -13.56 23.24
CA LEU A 218 -13.80 -14.44 22.84
C LEU A 218 -12.46 -13.84 23.25
N LYS A 219 -11.55 -14.71 23.69
CA LYS A 219 -10.14 -14.36 23.80
C LYS A 219 -9.55 -14.31 22.39
N VAL A 220 -8.79 -13.27 22.08
CA VAL A 220 -8.11 -13.10 20.80
C VAL A 220 -6.70 -13.72 20.87
N ASP A 221 -6.62 -15.03 20.78
CA ASP A 221 -5.37 -15.79 20.90
C ASP A 221 -4.96 -16.54 19.64
N GLY A 222 -5.82 -16.60 18.63
CA GLY A 222 -5.53 -17.31 17.38
C GLY A 222 -5.72 -18.82 17.48
N ASP A 223 -6.35 -19.31 18.55
CA ASP A 223 -6.77 -20.70 18.68
C ASP A 223 -8.25 -20.85 18.29
N TYR A 224 -8.54 -21.70 17.31
CA TYR A 224 -9.91 -22.00 16.89
C TYR A 224 -10.52 -23.05 17.85
N GLY A 225 -10.69 -22.65 19.10
CA GLY A 225 -11.27 -23.50 20.13
C GLY A 225 -12.80 -23.63 20.00
N SER A 226 -13.38 -24.41 20.92
CA SER A 226 -14.83 -24.62 21.01
C SER A 226 -15.63 -23.32 21.14
N LYS A 227 -15.07 -22.30 21.80
CA LYS A 227 -15.72 -20.98 21.94
C LYS A 227 -15.83 -20.26 20.59
N THR A 228 -14.76 -20.21 19.80
CA THR A 228 -14.78 -19.60 18.45
C THR A 228 -15.80 -20.31 17.55
N ARG A 229 -15.82 -21.65 17.60
CA ARG A 229 -16.80 -22.48 16.89
C ARG A 229 -18.24 -22.13 17.28
N ILE A 230 -18.54 -22.07 18.58
CA ILE A 230 -19.89 -21.74 19.09
C ILE A 230 -20.28 -20.30 18.71
N ALA A 231 -19.36 -19.35 18.81
CA ALA A 231 -19.59 -17.96 18.41
C ALA A 231 -20.01 -17.84 16.94
N ILE A 232 -19.39 -18.61 16.04
CA ILE A 232 -19.79 -18.65 14.62
C ILE A 232 -21.23 -19.13 14.46
N LEU A 233 -21.61 -20.18 15.17
CA LEU A 233 -22.96 -20.74 15.09
C LEU A 233 -24.00 -19.75 15.60
N ILE A 234 -23.70 -19.05 16.70
CA ILE A 234 -24.55 -17.97 17.23
C ILE A 234 -24.69 -16.85 16.21
N TYR A 235 -23.57 -16.42 15.62
CA TYR A 235 -23.58 -15.35 14.63
C TYR A 235 -24.40 -15.72 13.38
N TRP A 236 -24.26 -16.95 12.89
CA TRP A 236 -25.09 -17.44 11.78
C TRP A 236 -26.56 -17.49 12.12
N ASP A 237 -26.93 -17.95 13.31
CA ASP A 237 -28.32 -17.96 13.78
C ASP A 237 -28.90 -16.53 13.83
N GLN A 238 -28.14 -15.56 14.36
CA GLN A 238 -28.52 -14.13 14.36
C GLN A 238 -28.82 -13.62 12.94
N LEU A 239 -28.02 -14.00 11.95
CA LEU A 239 -28.23 -13.61 10.55
C LEU A 239 -29.33 -14.43 9.83
N GLY A 240 -29.94 -15.40 10.52
CA GLY A 240 -30.91 -16.33 9.95
C GLY A 240 -30.31 -17.33 8.96
N TRP A 241 -28.98 -17.54 9.02
CA TRP A 241 -28.23 -18.50 8.21
C TRP A 241 -28.22 -19.89 8.87
N GLY A 242 -27.71 -20.91 8.16
CA GLY A 242 -27.51 -22.24 8.74
C GLY A 242 -28.79 -23.06 9.04
N LYS A 243 -29.98 -22.61 8.62
CA LYS A 243 -31.28 -23.28 8.87
C LYS A 243 -31.36 -24.74 8.42
N HIS A 244 -30.49 -25.17 7.51
CA HIS A 244 -30.40 -26.55 7.05
C HIS A 244 -29.64 -27.47 8.02
N MET A 245 -29.03 -26.94 9.09
CA MET A 245 -28.34 -27.69 10.15
C MET A 245 -27.18 -28.58 9.67
N LYS A 246 -26.55 -28.21 8.54
CA LYS A 246 -25.40 -28.95 7.99
C LYS A 246 -24.06 -28.31 8.35
N ASP A 247 -24.06 -27.04 8.70
CA ASP A 247 -22.83 -26.34 9.07
C ASP A 247 -22.50 -26.64 10.52
N ASP A 248 -21.24 -27.01 10.77
CA ASP A 248 -20.77 -27.40 12.09
C ASP A 248 -20.00 -26.30 12.81
N GLY A 249 -19.87 -25.11 12.20
CA GLY A 249 -19.18 -23.95 12.75
C GLY A 249 -17.66 -24.03 12.69
N THR A 250 -17.08 -24.98 11.95
CA THR A 250 -15.62 -25.12 11.81
C THR A 250 -15.05 -24.41 10.58
N ARG A 251 -15.89 -23.85 9.72
CA ARG A 251 -15.47 -23.21 8.47
C ARG A 251 -16.11 -21.84 8.27
N ILE A 252 -15.32 -20.79 8.39
CA ILE A 252 -15.71 -19.41 8.08
C ILE A 252 -15.50 -19.15 6.59
N GLY A 253 -16.55 -19.37 5.80
CA GLY A 253 -16.55 -19.14 4.36
C GLY A 253 -16.53 -17.66 3.96
N LYS A 254 -16.47 -17.39 2.65
CA LYS A 254 -16.40 -16.03 2.08
C LYS A 254 -17.51 -15.10 2.60
N SER A 255 -18.78 -15.53 2.53
CA SER A 255 -19.91 -14.70 2.95
C SER A 255 -19.86 -14.35 4.45
N THR A 256 -19.40 -15.28 5.30
CA THR A 256 -19.22 -15.00 6.73
C THR A 256 -18.11 -13.98 6.95
N ARG A 257 -16.98 -14.10 6.22
CA ARG A 257 -15.88 -13.13 6.31
C ARG A 257 -16.32 -11.73 5.87
N GLU A 258 -17.04 -11.62 4.77
CA GLU A 258 -17.55 -10.33 4.27
C GLU A 258 -18.52 -9.69 5.28
N ALA A 259 -19.48 -10.45 5.80
CA ALA A 259 -20.43 -9.95 6.82
C ALA A 259 -19.73 -9.52 8.12
N LEU A 260 -18.72 -10.27 8.58
CA LEU A 260 -17.91 -9.92 9.74
C LEU A 260 -17.07 -8.65 9.49
N ALA A 261 -16.51 -8.48 8.30
CA ALA A 261 -15.76 -7.29 7.94
C ALA A 261 -16.64 -6.02 7.98
N GLU A 262 -17.89 -6.14 7.52
CA GLU A 262 -18.90 -5.07 7.54
C GLU A 262 -19.49 -4.81 8.95
N GLY A 263 -19.18 -5.64 9.95
CA GLY A 263 -19.76 -5.55 11.28
C GLY A 263 -21.27 -5.78 11.30
N ARG A 264 -21.78 -6.61 10.38
CA ARG A 264 -23.22 -6.86 10.19
C ARG A 264 -23.83 -7.45 11.47
N LYS A 265 -24.93 -6.87 11.92
CA LYS A 265 -25.79 -7.39 13.01
C LYS A 265 -27.17 -7.77 12.44
N ALA A 266 -27.90 -8.59 13.19
CA ALA A 266 -29.30 -8.94 12.89
C ALA A 266 -30.21 -7.72 12.93
#